data_AF-A0A938VZG6-F1
#
_entry.id   AF-A0A938VZG6-F1
#
_cell.length_a   1.000
_cell.length_b   1.000
_cell.length_c   1.000
_cell.angle_alpha   90.00
_cell.angle_beta   90.00
_cell.angle_gamma   90.00
#
_symmetry.space_group_name_H-M   'P 1'
#
loop_
_entity.id
_entity.type
_entity.pdbx_description
1 polymer ?
#
loop_
_entity_poly.entity_id
_entity_poly.type
_entity_poly.pdbx_seq_one_letter_code
_entity_poly.pdbx_strand_id
1 'polypeptide(L)' 'MKYRTIAHKLRALGCEELPRRGDGSHRKWYNLAADRLTAIPDWGPKDLKLGTLRAIIAQLGLDWEIFRSA' A
#
# COMPACT_ATOMS: atom_id res chain seq x y z
N MET A 1 -3.60 6.75 8.67
CA MET A 1 -4.51 5.76 8.06
C MET A 1 -4.05 4.36 8.41
N LYS A 2 -4.97 3.46 8.82
CA LYS A 2 -4.66 2.06 9.16
C LYS A 2 -4.32 1.24 7.91
N TYR A 3 -3.48 0.21 8.09
CA TYR A 3 -3.11 -0.74 7.02
C TYR A 3 -4.32 -1.28 6.25
N ARG A 4 -5.35 -1.75 6.97
CA ARG A 4 -6.56 -2.35 6.35
C ARG A 4 -7.28 -1.41 5.39
N THR A 5 -7.35 -0.12 5.74
CA THR A 5 -7.95 0.90 4.87
C THR A 5 -7.10 1.15 3.63
N ILE A 6 -5.78 1.21 3.80
CA ILE A 6 -4.82 1.36 2.69
C ILE A 6 -4.94 0.17 1.74
N ALA A 7 -4.94 -1.05 2.27
CA ALA A 7 -5.07 -2.28 1.49
C ALA A 7 -6.39 -2.32 0.68
N HIS A 8 -7.49 -1.86 1.27
CA HIS A 8 -8.77 -1.79 0.56
C HIS A 8 -8.72 -0.83 -0.63
N LYS A 9 -8.22 0.40 -0.40
CA LYS A 9 -8.03 1.41 -1.46
C LYS A 9 -7.10 0.92 -2.57
N LEU A 10 -5.99 0.28 -2.21
CA LEU A 10 -5.04 -0.26 -3.18
C LEU A 10 -5.66 -1.33 -4.07
N ARG A 11 -6.49 -2.23 -3.51
CA ARG A 11 -7.24 -3.22 -4.31
C ARG A 11 -8.23 -2.55 -5.26
N ALA A 12 -8.93 -1.51 -4.83
CA ALA A 12 -9.82 -0.74 -5.69
C ALA A 12 -9.08 -0.08 -6.86
N LEU A 13 -7.80 0.25 -6.67
CA LEU A 13 -6.90 0.81 -7.68
C LEU A 13 -6.16 -0.25 -8.51
N GLY A 14 -6.53 -1.53 -8.41
CA GLY A 14 -5.92 -2.61 -9.19
C GLY A 14 -4.53 -3.04 -8.72
N CYS A 15 -4.13 -2.67 -7.50
CA CYS A 15 -2.92 -3.18 -6.87
C CYS A 15 -3.22 -4.48 -6.09
N GLU A 16 -2.25 -5.38 -6.06
CA GLU A 16 -2.38 -6.69 -5.44
C GLU A 16 -1.35 -6.90 -4.32
N GLU A 17 -1.77 -7.57 -3.26
CA GLU A 17 -0.86 -7.99 -2.20
C GLU A 17 -0.23 -9.34 -2.58
N LEU A 18 1.09 -9.41 -2.59
CA LEU A 18 1.80 -10.66 -2.90
C LEU A 18 1.75 -11.64 -1.72
N PRO A 19 1.74 -12.97 -1.98
CA PRO A 19 1.75 -13.98 -0.94
C PRO A 19 2.88 -13.78 0.07
N ARG A 20 2.53 -13.85 1.36
CA ARG A 20 3.50 -13.75 2.45
C ARG A 20 4.37 -14.99 2.49
N ARG A 21 5.69 -14.81 2.45
CA ARG A 21 6.70 -15.87 2.65
C ARG A 21 7.35 -15.85 4.03
N GLY A 22 6.89 -14.97 4.93
CA GLY A 22 7.46 -14.80 6.27
C GLY A 22 6.48 -14.17 7.27
N ASP A 23 6.86 -14.24 8.54
CA ASP A 23 6.11 -13.77 9.70
C ASP A 23 6.15 -12.24 9.90
N GLY A 24 7.10 -11.56 9.26
CA GLY A 24 7.27 -10.11 9.33
C GLY A 24 6.00 -9.30 9.07
N SER A 25 5.95 -8.11 9.67
CA SER A 25 4.82 -7.17 9.56
C SER A 25 4.73 -6.46 8.21
N HIS A 26 5.78 -6.52 7.38
CA HIS A 26 5.76 -5.87 6.08
C HIS A 26 4.96 -6.71 5.07
N ARG A 27 4.19 -6.03 4.24
CA ARG A 27 3.30 -6.61 3.24
C ARG A 27 3.73 -6.10 1.87
N LYS A 28 3.98 -7.00 0.92
CA LYS A 28 4.44 -6.62 -0.43
C LYS A 28 3.23 -6.35 -1.31
N TRP A 29 3.25 -5.21 -1.98
CA TRP A 29 2.19 -4.76 -2.88
C TRP A 29 2.76 -4.52 -4.25
N TYR A 30 2.05 -5.00 -5.27
CA TYR A 30 2.41 -4.89 -6.67
C TYR A 30 1.32 -4.14 -7.43
N ASN A 31 1.72 -3.14 -8.21
CA ASN A 31 0.88 -2.47 -9.18
C ASN A 31 1.22 -2.99 -10.58
N LEU A 32 0.35 -3.84 -11.14
CA LEU A 32 0.54 -4.42 -12.47
C LEU A 32 0.58 -3.34 -13.56
N ALA A 33 -0.24 -2.30 -13.44
CA ALA A 33 -0.38 -1.27 -14.48
C ALA A 33 0.90 -0.43 -14.63
N ALA A 34 1.65 -0.23 -13.54
CA ALA A 34 2.89 0.54 -13.53
C ALA A 34 4.16 -0.33 -13.47
N ASP A 35 4.01 -1.65 -13.33
CA ASP A 35 5.09 -2.60 -13.03
C ASP A 35 5.96 -2.18 -11.83
N ARG A 36 5.30 -1.83 -10.72
CA ARG A 36 5.99 -1.34 -9.51
C ARG A 36 5.65 -2.14 -8.26
N LEU A 37 6.64 -2.31 -7.41
CA LEU A 37 6.53 -3.04 -6.14
C LEU A 37 6.89 -2.13 -4.96
N THR A 38 6.17 -2.25 -3.85
CA THR A 38 6.57 -1.67 -2.57
C THR A 38 6.28 -2.61 -1.39
N ALA A 39 6.84 -2.28 -0.23
CA ALA A 39 6.54 -2.91 1.04
C ALA A 39 5.82 -1.92 1.97
N ILE A 40 4.65 -2.30 2.47
CA ILE A 40 3.84 -1.51 3.39
C ILE A 40 3.95 -2.14 4.78
N PRO A 41 4.35 -1.39 5.82
CA PRO A 41 4.36 -1.91 7.17
C PRO A 41 2.92 -2.06 7.70
N ASP A 42 2.62 -3.23 8.26
CA ASP A 42 1.38 -3.48 9.00
C ASP A 42 1.63 -3.26 10.51
N TRP A 43 1.38 -2.04 10.99
CA TRP A 43 1.52 -1.70 12.41
C TRP A 43 0.29 -2.06 13.26
N GLY A 44 -0.59 -2.94 12.75
CA GLY A 44 -1.78 -3.40 13.44
C GLY A 44 -2.78 -2.26 13.70
N PRO A 45 -3.02 -1.87 14.97
CA PRO A 45 -3.99 -0.83 15.30
C PRO A 45 -3.50 0.58 14.96
N LYS A 46 -2.20 0.77 14.72
CA LYS A 46 -1.60 2.09 14.52
C LYS A 46 -1.73 2.55 13.07
N ASP A 47 -1.89 3.85 12.94
CA ASP A 47 -1.90 4.53 11.66
C ASP A 47 -0.49 4.67 11.08
N LEU A 48 -0.37 4.48 9.77
CA LEU A 48 0.84 4.87 9.05
C LEU A 48 0.98 6.39 9.05
N LYS A 49 2.20 6.86 9.27
CA LYS A 49 2.55 8.28 9.16
C LYS A 49 2.26 8.76 7.73
N LEU A 50 1.73 9.98 7.59
CA LEU A 50 1.36 10.55 6.29
C LEU A 50 2.53 10.55 5.29
N GLY A 51 3.74 10.89 5.74
CA GLY A 51 4.94 10.86 4.90
C GLY A 51 5.26 9.46 4.37
N THR A 52 5.17 8.43 5.22
CA THR A 52 5.34 7.02 4.83
C THR A 52 4.30 6.60 3.81
N LEU A 53 3.04 6.97 4.04
CA LEU A 53 1.96 6.65 3.13
C LEU A 53 2.17 7.31 1.76
N ARG A 54 2.51 8.60 1.70
CA ARG A 54 2.81 9.30 0.44
C ARG A 54 3.96 8.66 -0.33
N ALA A 55 5.03 8.27 0.38
CA ALA A 55 6.16 7.58 -0.24
C ALA A 55 5.75 6.23 -0.85
N ILE A 56 4.94 5.45 -0.14
CA ILE A 56 4.41 4.16 -0.62
C ILE A 56 3.55 4.34 -1.88
N ILE A 57 2.64 5.32 -1.88
CA ILE A 57 1.77 5.59 -3.03
C ILE A 57 2.61 6.02 -4.25
N ALA A 58 3.58 6.90 -4.06
CA ALA A 58 4.51 7.31 -5.13
C ALA A 58 5.37 6.14 -5.64
N GLN A 59 5.84 5.26 -4.74
CA GLN A 59 6.57 4.05 -5.12
C GLN A 59 5.72 3.08 -5.94
N LEU A 60 4.42 2.99 -5.68
CA LEU A 60 3.48 2.22 -6.52
C LEU A 60 3.14 2.92 -7.84
N GLY A 61 3.65 4.13 -8.08
CA GLY A 61 3.34 4.90 -9.29
C GLY A 61 1.90 5.39 -9.32
N LEU A 62 1.26 5.51 -8.15
CA LEU A 62 -0.10 6.03 -8.01
C LEU A 62 -0.07 7.53 -7.72
N ASP A 63 -1.09 8.23 -8.20
CA ASP A 63 -1.33 9.61 -7.81
C ASP A 63 -1.93 9.70 -6.40
N TRP A 64 -1.51 10.72 -5.65
CA TRP A 64 -1.94 10.91 -4.27
C TRP A 64 -3.44 11.24 -4.15
N GLU A 65 -3.97 12.03 -5.07
CA GLU A 65 -5.36 12.45 -5.06
C GLU A 65 -6.28 11.31 -5.48
N ILE A 66 -5.89 10.53 -6.49
CA ILE A 66 -6.57 9.29 -6.88
C ILE A 66 -6.63 8.31 -5.70
N PHE A 67 -5.53 8.13 -4.96
CA PHE A 67 -5.53 7.28 -3.76
C PHE A 67 -6.45 7.82 -2.64
N ARG A 68 -6.52 9.14 -2.48
CA ARG A 68 -7.34 9.77 -1.46
C ARG A 68 -8.84 9.58 -1.72
N SER A 69 -9.25 9.61 -2.98
CA SER A 69 -10.66 9.49 -3.42
C SER A 69 -11.17 8.07 -3.65
N ALA A 70 -10.28 7.07 -3.78
CA ALA A 70 -10.63 5.64 -3.82
C ALA A 70 -11.24 5.12 -2.50
#